data_AF-A0AAW2VSU5-F1
#
_entry.id   AF-A0AAW2VSU5-F1
#
_cell.length_a   1.000
_cell.length_b   1.000
_cell.length_c   1.000
_cell.angle_alpha   90.00
_cell.angle_beta   90.00
_cell.angle_gamma   90.00
#
_symmetry.space_group_name_H-M   'P 1'
#
loop_
_entity.id
_entity.type
_entity.pdbx_description
1 polymer ?
#
loop_
_entity_poly.entity_id
_entity_poly.type
_entity_poly.pdbx_seq_one_letter_code
_entity_poly.pdbx_strand_id
1 'polypeptide(L)'
;MPYFIGTPFLFTFYRPLLPPSLFCEFHLFFQVCVLIDVETYSYTYLFQRKELCKLREKLELQKKALQETIANRKKFLSSLPSQLKALKKASLPVQHQLGVPQTKKLMQHQLAELLPPPLYVIYSQLFAQKEAFGENIELDITGNVKDAQAFARQLANKDAAMSTNLVNSKLEDDAPDDNSDGQRRSKRPKKAPTKENLDHSEIYQSHPLKVILHINDDEASDMNSAKLITLEFEFLIKLNIVCVGVEDSEEVPQHNILCNLFPDDTGLELPQQSAKLRIGSSLSFDESRTSRPYKWAQHLAGIDCLPEVSPLVSVSEESSSETTKHASGLSGLSLYRQQNRVQTVVQRIRTRKKAQLAPV
;
A
#
# COMPACT_ATOMS: atom_id res chain seq x y z
N MET A 1 56.09 -8.78 16.02
CA MET A 1 56.72 -9.61 17.05
C MET A 1 57.27 -10.86 16.39
N PRO A 2 58.50 -10.88 15.86
CA PRO A 2 59.22 -12.13 15.74
C PRO A 2 59.92 -12.42 17.06
N TYR A 3 59.82 -13.67 17.48
CA TYR A 3 60.33 -14.19 18.73
C TYR A 3 61.86 -14.10 18.78
N PHE A 4 62.37 -13.23 19.63
CA PHE A 4 63.73 -13.29 20.16
C PHE A 4 63.80 -14.43 21.18
N ILE A 5 63.71 -15.68 20.72
CA ILE A 5 64.02 -16.86 21.54
C ILE A 5 65.35 -17.39 21.02
N GLY A 6 66.44 -17.04 21.70
CA GLY A 6 67.74 -17.68 21.43
C GLY A 6 68.97 -16.98 21.98
N THR A 7 68.87 -15.77 22.55
CA THR A 7 70.07 -14.94 22.77
C THR A 7 70.74 -14.93 24.15
N PRO A 8 70.32 -15.70 25.17
CA PRO A 8 71.22 -15.98 26.30
C PRO A 8 71.55 -17.47 26.51
N PHE A 9 71.06 -18.38 25.67
CA PHE A 9 71.24 -19.83 25.88
C PHE A 9 72.57 -20.38 25.35
N LEU A 10 73.16 -19.75 24.33
CA LEU A 10 74.42 -20.23 23.74
C LEU A 10 75.68 -19.75 24.50
N PHE A 11 75.60 -18.63 25.22
CA PHE A 11 76.76 -18.09 25.94
C PHE A 11 77.02 -18.79 27.29
N THR A 12 75.98 -19.39 27.88
CA THR A 12 76.06 -20.12 29.15
C THR A 12 76.56 -21.56 28.98
N PHE A 13 76.42 -22.17 27.80
CA PHE A 13 76.81 -23.57 27.58
C PHE A 13 78.27 -23.78 27.12
N TYR A 14 78.93 -22.79 26.54
CA TYR A 14 80.31 -22.94 25.99
C TYR A 14 81.43 -22.29 26.82
N ARG A 15 81.12 -21.75 28.01
CA ARG A 15 82.12 -21.07 28.86
C ARG A 15 83.26 -21.95 29.39
N PRO A 16 83.15 -23.28 29.61
CA PRO A 16 84.27 -24.05 30.19
C PRO A 16 85.22 -24.72 29.18
N LEU A 17 85.05 -24.59 27.85
CA LEU A 17 85.71 -25.49 26.88
C LEU A 17 86.49 -24.82 25.73
N LEU A 18 86.62 -23.49 25.68
CA LEU A 18 87.46 -22.82 24.66
C LEU A 18 88.67 -22.10 25.26
N PRO A 19 89.85 -22.15 24.60
CA PRO A 19 91.03 -21.38 25.00
C PRO A 19 90.77 -19.87 24.88
N PRO A 20 91.39 -19.03 25.73
CA PRO A 20 91.11 -17.60 25.82
C PRO A 20 91.34 -16.81 24.51
N SER A 21 92.18 -17.32 23.60
CA SER A 21 92.42 -16.75 22.27
C SER A 21 91.21 -16.85 21.32
N LEU A 22 90.43 -17.94 21.41
CA LEU A 22 89.26 -18.15 20.54
C LEU A 22 87.98 -17.49 21.07
N PHE A 23 87.95 -17.13 22.35
CA PHE A 23 86.82 -16.41 22.95
C PHE A 23 86.66 -15.00 22.37
N CYS A 24 87.78 -14.33 22.08
CA CYS A 24 87.78 -13.00 21.48
C CYS A 24 87.26 -13.05 20.03
N GLU A 25 87.66 -14.04 19.25
CA GLU A 25 87.16 -14.24 17.89
C GLU A 25 85.70 -14.66 17.84
N PHE A 26 85.24 -15.53 18.76
CA PHE A 26 83.83 -15.90 18.86
C PHE A 26 82.95 -14.72 19.27
N HIS A 27 83.40 -13.87 20.20
CA HIS A 27 82.66 -12.68 20.60
C HIS A 27 82.58 -11.66 19.45
N LEU A 28 83.68 -11.49 18.69
CA LEU A 28 83.69 -10.61 17.53
C LEU A 28 82.78 -11.15 16.41
N PHE A 29 82.82 -12.45 16.15
CA PHE A 29 81.94 -13.11 15.18
C PHE A 29 80.47 -13.00 15.57
N PHE A 30 80.14 -13.24 16.84
CA PHE A 30 78.78 -13.09 17.35
C PHE A 30 78.29 -11.64 17.23
N GLN A 31 79.15 -10.67 17.53
CA GLN A 31 78.80 -9.26 17.43
C GLN A 31 78.63 -8.80 15.98
N VAL A 32 79.40 -9.36 15.05
CA VAL A 32 79.23 -9.16 13.59
C VAL A 32 77.94 -9.82 13.10
N CYS A 33 77.62 -11.05 13.52
CA CYS A 33 76.36 -11.71 13.17
C CYS A 33 75.14 -10.94 13.68
N VAL A 34 75.16 -10.48 14.94
CA VAL A 34 74.09 -9.66 15.51
C VAL A 34 73.95 -8.33 14.77
N LEU A 35 75.06 -7.71 14.34
CA LEU A 35 74.99 -6.49 13.52
C LEU A 35 74.36 -6.77 12.14
N ILE A 36 74.76 -7.85 11.47
CA ILE A 36 74.22 -8.24 10.16
C ILE A 36 72.73 -8.56 10.26
N ASP A 37 72.29 -9.27 11.31
CA ASP A 37 70.87 -9.56 11.55
C ASP A 37 70.06 -8.29 11.84
N VAL A 38 70.63 -7.32 12.57
CA VAL A 38 69.97 -6.03 12.83
C VAL A 38 69.90 -5.17 11.56
N GLU A 39 70.95 -5.14 10.74
CA GLU A 39 70.96 -4.39 9.47
C GLU A 39 70.02 -4.99 8.42
N THR A 40 70.00 -6.32 8.29
CA THR A 40 69.07 -7.03 7.39
C THR A 40 67.62 -6.90 7.85
N TYR A 41 67.35 -6.97 9.16
CA TYR A 41 66.02 -6.69 9.71
C TYR A 41 65.59 -5.24 9.48
N SER A 42 66.52 -4.29 9.66
CA SER A 42 66.27 -2.86 9.39
C SER A 42 65.95 -2.62 7.90
N TYR A 43 66.70 -3.25 6.99
CA TYR A 43 66.49 -3.12 5.55
C TYR A 43 65.15 -3.71 5.10
N THR A 44 64.81 -4.93 5.55
CA THR A 44 63.53 -5.59 5.23
C THR A 44 62.34 -4.83 5.79
N TYR A 45 62.46 -4.29 7.01
CA TYR A 45 61.45 -3.44 7.62
C TYR A 45 61.23 -2.12 6.86
N LEU A 46 62.31 -1.45 6.42
CA LEU A 46 62.23 -0.25 5.60
C LEU A 46 61.60 -0.53 4.23
N PHE A 47 61.96 -1.66 3.60
CA PHE A 47 61.35 -2.10 2.35
C PHE A 47 59.85 -2.34 2.50
N GLN A 48 59.42 -3.06 3.54
CA GLN A 48 58.00 -3.32 3.82
C GLN A 48 57.23 -2.02 4.08
N ARG A 49 57.80 -1.07 4.84
CA ARG A 49 57.20 0.25 5.04
C ARG A 49 57.02 1.01 3.73
N LYS A 50 58.01 0.95 2.83
CA LYS A 50 57.94 1.60 1.52
C LYS A 50 56.80 1.04 0.66
N GLU A 51 56.61 -0.29 0.65
CA GLU A 51 55.51 -0.92 -0.07
C GLU A 51 54.14 -0.58 0.53
N LEU A 52 54.02 -0.54 1.85
CA LEU A 52 52.79 -0.09 2.52
C LEU A 52 52.45 1.37 2.22
N CYS A 53 53.45 2.26 2.17
CA CYS A 53 53.24 3.64 1.75
C CYS A 53 52.73 3.73 0.31
N LYS A 54 53.32 2.99 -0.64
CA LYS A 54 52.84 2.93 -2.03
C LYS A 54 51.40 2.43 -2.12
N LEU A 55 51.06 1.38 -1.36
CA LEU A 55 49.69 0.85 -1.34
C LEU A 55 48.69 1.86 -0.76
N ARG A 56 49.08 2.55 0.32
CA ARG A 56 48.28 3.61 0.92
C ARG A 56 48.02 4.74 -0.07
N GLU A 57 49.06 5.21 -0.78
CA GLU A 57 48.92 6.24 -1.81
C GLU A 57 47.96 5.80 -2.92
N LYS A 58 48.07 4.55 -3.39
CA LYS A 58 47.15 3.98 -4.39
C LYS A 58 45.71 3.93 -3.88
N LEU A 59 45.47 3.50 -2.65
CA LEU A 59 44.14 3.45 -2.04
C LEU A 59 43.58 4.85 -1.79
N GLU A 60 44.41 5.81 -1.39
CA GLU A 60 43.99 7.21 -1.23
C GLU A 60 43.59 7.84 -2.58
N LEU A 61 44.33 7.55 -3.65
CA LEU A 61 43.96 7.96 -5.01
C LEU A 61 42.63 7.33 -5.46
N GLN A 62 42.45 6.02 -5.26
CA GLN A 62 41.19 5.34 -5.58
C GLN A 62 40.01 5.89 -4.77
N LYS A 63 40.22 6.17 -3.48
CA LYS A 63 39.21 6.79 -2.62
C LYS A 63 38.81 8.17 -3.14
N LYS A 64 39.78 9.01 -3.51
CA LYS A 64 39.51 10.35 -4.07
C LYS A 64 38.74 10.26 -5.39
N ALA A 65 39.14 9.37 -6.30
CA ALA A 65 38.44 9.17 -7.58
C ALA A 65 37.00 8.66 -7.41
N LEU A 66 36.76 7.73 -6.47
CA LEU A 66 35.41 7.26 -6.15
C LEU A 66 34.57 8.35 -5.49
N GLN A 67 35.14 9.14 -4.58
CA GLN A 67 34.46 10.27 -3.96
C GLN A 67 34.04 11.33 -4.99
N GLU A 68 34.91 11.63 -5.96
CA GLU A 68 34.58 12.52 -7.06
C GLU A 68 33.45 11.95 -7.95
N THR A 69 33.52 10.66 -8.28
CA THR A 69 32.45 9.98 -9.04
C THR A 69 31.11 10.03 -8.32
N ILE A 70 31.11 9.79 -7.01
CA ILE A 70 29.91 9.88 -6.17
C ILE A 70 29.40 11.32 -6.13
N ALA A 71 30.28 12.31 -5.96
CA ALA A 71 29.91 13.72 -5.95
C ALA A 71 29.29 14.13 -7.30
N ASN A 72 29.86 13.70 -8.41
CA ASN A 72 29.35 13.96 -9.76
C ASN A 72 27.99 13.30 -9.99
N ARG A 73 27.82 12.04 -9.57
CA ARG A 73 26.52 11.35 -9.63
C ARG A 73 25.47 12.04 -8.75
N LYS A 74 25.83 12.47 -7.54
CA LYS A 74 24.92 13.22 -6.65
C LYS A 74 24.53 14.56 -7.26
N LYS A 75 25.48 15.29 -7.85
CA LYS A 75 25.20 16.55 -8.57
C LYS A 75 24.24 16.30 -9.74
N PHE A 76 24.48 15.28 -10.55
CA PHE A 76 23.59 14.89 -11.64
C PHE A 76 22.18 14.53 -11.14
N LEU A 77 22.07 13.71 -10.11
CA LEU A 77 20.77 13.36 -9.50
C LEU A 77 20.05 14.59 -8.92
N SER A 78 20.79 15.55 -8.37
CA SER A 78 20.21 16.80 -7.87
C SER A 78 19.77 17.77 -8.98
N SER A 79 20.41 17.72 -10.16
CA SER A 79 20.01 18.53 -11.32
C SER A 79 18.92 17.86 -12.18
N LEU A 80 18.72 16.55 -12.03
CA LEU A 80 17.74 15.78 -12.79
C LEU A 80 16.29 16.32 -12.66
N PRO A 81 15.79 16.73 -11.47
CA PRO A 81 14.45 17.28 -11.35
C PRO A 81 14.23 18.57 -12.15
N SER A 82 15.24 19.46 -12.24
CA SER A 82 15.12 20.69 -13.03
C SER A 82 15.19 20.41 -14.52
N GLN A 83 16.05 19.48 -14.95
CA GLN A 83 16.10 19.00 -16.34
C GLN A 83 14.79 18.34 -16.78
N LEU A 84 14.22 17.46 -15.95
CA LEU A 84 12.91 16.84 -16.23
C LEU A 84 11.78 17.88 -16.27
N LYS A 85 11.80 18.90 -15.40
CA LYS A 85 10.83 20.01 -15.47
C LYS A 85 10.96 20.80 -16.77
N ALA A 86 12.18 21.10 -17.20
CA ALA A 86 12.44 21.78 -18.46
C ALA A 86 11.98 20.95 -19.67
N LEU A 87 12.30 19.66 -19.69
CA LEU A 87 11.85 18.72 -20.73
C LEU A 87 10.32 18.60 -20.75
N LYS A 88 9.68 18.44 -19.58
CA LYS A 88 8.22 18.44 -19.47
C LYS A 88 7.62 19.70 -20.06
N LYS A 89 8.17 20.88 -19.73
CA LYS A 89 7.72 22.17 -20.27
C LYS A 89 7.90 22.27 -21.78
N ALA A 90 9.03 21.81 -22.32
CA ALA A 90 9.31 21.80 -23.75
C ALA A 90 8.38 20.83 -24.53
N SER A 91 7.97 19.72 -23.91
CA SER A 91 7.08 18.73 -24.53
C SER A 91 5.58 19.08 -24.48
N LEU A 92 5.16 20.04 -23.65
CA LEU A 92 3.76 20.48 -23.52
C LEU A 92 3.07 20.82 -24.85
N PRO A 93 3.63 21.65 -25.76
CA PRO A 93 2.95 22.02 -27.00
C PRO A 93 2.71 20.80 -27.92
N VAL A 94 3.66 19.87 -27.97
CA VAL A 94 3.54 18.63 -28.75
C VAL A 94 2.48 17.71 -28.14
N GLN A 95 2.41 17.59 -26.81
CA GLN A 95 1.35 16.84 -26.13
C GLN A 95 -0.04 17.41 -26.44
N HIS A 96 -0.18 18.74 -26.50
CA HIS A 96 -1.44 19.39 -26.85
C HIS A 96 -1.84 19.12 -28.30
N GLN A 97 -0.88 19.10 -29.24
CA GLN A 97 -1.15 18.79 -30.65
C GLN A 97 -1.48 17.32 -30.90
N LEU A 98 -0.87 16.41 -30.13
CA LEU A 98 -1.10 14.97 -30.26
C LEU A 98 -2.32 14.48 -29.46
N GLY A 99 -2.98 15.34 -28.68
CA GLY A 99 -4.13 14.95 -27.86
C GLY A 99 -3.79 13.94 -26.77
N VAL A 100 -2.51 13.78 -26.39
CA VAL A 100 -2.07 12.83 -25.34
C VAL A 100 -1.70 13.62 -24.07
N PRO A 101 -2.65 13.84 -23.14
CA PRO A 101 -2.37 14.50 -21.87
C PRO A 101 -1.70 13.51 -20.91
N GLN A 102 -0.45 13.11 -21.22
CA GLN A 102 0.32 12.15 -20.41
C GLN A 102 0.43 12.60 -18.94
N THR A 103 0.45 13.92 -18.71
CA THR A 103 0.47 14.48 -17.35
C THR A 103 -0.83 14.20 -16.58
N LYS A 104 -2.01 14.24 -17.22
CA LYS A 104 -3.29 13.97 -16.55
C LYS A 104 -3.39 12.49 -16.17
N LYS A 105 -3.05 11.58 -17.09
CA LYS A 105 -3.04 10.13 -16.83
C LYS A 105 -2.10 9.78 -15.67
N LEU A 106 -0.88 10.34 -15.66
CA LEU A 106 0.09 10.10 -14.57
C LEU A 106 -0.42 10.61 -13.21
N MET A 107 -0.98 11.83 -13.16
CA MET A 107 -1.55 12.38 -11.93
C MET A 107 -2.71 11.53 -11.41
N GLN A 108 -3.61 11.09 -12.30
CA GLN A 108 -4.71 10.19 -11.92
C GLN A 108 -4.19 8.85 -11.38
N HIS A 109 -3.13 8.26 -11.97
CA HIS A 109 -2.53 7.04 -11.43
C HIS A 109 -1.96 7.24 -10.02
N GLN A 110 -1.28 8.36 -9.76
CA GLN A 110 -0.77 8.68 -8.41
C GLN A 110 -1.90 8.88 -7.39
N LEU A 111 -3.03 9.45 -7.82
CA LEU A 111 -4.21 9.57 -6.97
C LEU A 111 -4.89 8.20 -6.74
N ALA A 112 -4.90 7.34 -7.76
CA ALA A 112 -5.45 5.99 -7.67
C ALA A 112 -4.70 5.12 -6.65
N GLU A 113 -3.38 5.31 -6.49
CA GLU A 113 -2.59 4.64 -5.44
C GLU A 113 -3.06 4.96 -4.01
N LEU A 114 -3.75 6.09 -3.82
CA LEU A 114 -4.30 6.51 -2.53
C LEU A 114 -5.77 6.09 -2.33
N LEU A 115 -6.38 5.43 -3.31
CA LEU A 115 -7.76 4.96 -3.19
C LEU A 115 -7.85 3.72 -2.29
N PRO A 116 -8.95 3.56 -1.53
CA PRO A 116 -9.28 2.31 -0.86
C PRO A 116 -9.42 1.17 -1.88
N PRO A 117 -9.14 -0.09 -1.49
CA PRO A 117 -9.22 -1.22 -2.41
C PRO A 117 -10.55 -1.31 -3.18
N PRO A 118 -11.74 -1.11 -2.55
CA PRO A 118 -13.01 -1.16 -3.29
C PRO A 118 -13.15 -0.07 -4.37
N LEU A 119 -12.72 1.17 -4.10
CA LEU A 119 -12.76 2.26 -5.07
C LEU A 119 -11.69 2.08 -6.17
N TYR A 120 -10.52 1.55 -5.81
CA TYR A 120 -9.48 1.23 -6.77
C TYR A 120 -9.96 0.17 -7.78
N VAL A 121 -10.66 -0.87 -7.30
CA VAL A 121 -11.25 -1.89 -8.17
C VAL A 121 -12.24 -1.26 -9.14
N ILE A 122 -13.16 -0.41 -8.68
CA ILE A 122 -14.10 0.32 -9.55
C ILE A 122 -13.33 1.13 -10.59
N TYR A 123 -12.38 1.96 -10.15
CA TYR A 123 -11.58 2.79 -11.05
C TYR A 123 -10.87 1.94 -12.11
N SER A 124 -10.21 0.85 -11.71
CA SER A 124 -9.48 -0.04 -12.62
C SER A 124 -10.38 -0.72 -13.64
N GLN A 125 -11.56 -1.20 -13.23
CA GLN A 125 -12.51 -1.86 -14.12
C GLN A 125 -13.12 -0.88 -15.13
N LEU A 126 -13.54 0.30 -14.67
CA LEU A 126 -14.07 1.35 -15.53
C LEU A 126 -13.00 1.86 -16.51
N PHE A 127 -11.77 2.06 -16.02
CA PHE A 127 -10.66 2.52 -16.82
C PHE A 127 -10.27 1.50 -17.89
N ALA A 128 -10.22 0.21 -17.53
CA ALA A 128 -9.98 -0.88 -18.48
C ALA A 128 -11.08 -0.94 -19.55
N GLN A 129 -12.35 -0.76 -19.18
CA GLN A 129 -13.46 -0.73 -20.15
C GLN A 129 -13.31 0.44 -21.13
N LYS A 130 -12.98 1.63 -20.63
CA LYS A 130 -12.72 2.82 -21.45
C LYS A 130 -11.57 2.59 -22.43
N GLU A 131 -10.44 2.05 -21.97
CA GLU A 131 -9.23 1.86 -22.79
C GLU A 131 -9.38 0.70 -23.79
N ALA A 132 -10.04 -0.39 -23.41
CA ALA A 132 -10.18 -1.58 -24.26
C ALA A 132 -11.28 -1.47 -25.31
N PHE A 133 -12.41 -0.83 -24.97
CA PHE A 133 -13.59 -0.79 -25.83
C PHE A 133 -13.94 0.61 -26.36
N GLY A 134 -13.18 1.64 -25.97
CA GLY A 134 -13.45 3.02 -26.39
C GLY A 134 -14.79 3.55 -25.85
N GLU A 135 -15.25 3.03 -24.71
CA GLU A 135 -16.51 3.40 -24.08
C GLU A 135 -16.53 4.92 -23.80
N ASN A 136 -17.63 5.61 -24.15
CA ASN A 136 -17.80 7.06 -24.01
C ASN A 136 -17.98 7.47 -22.55
N ILE A 137 -16.89 7.37 -21.80
CA ILE A 137 -16.82 7.58 -20.36
C ILE A 137 -15.59 8.41 -20.03
N GLU A 138 -15.72 9.31 -19.07
CA GLU A 138 -14.59 9.97 -18.41
C GLU A 138 -14.55 9.64 -16.92
N LEU A 139 -13.33 9.51 -16.40
CA LEU A 139 -13.07 9.13 -15.02
C LEU A 139 -12.17 10.16 -14.38
N ASP A 140 -12.55 10.61 -13.20
CA ASP A 140 -11.76 11.53 -12.39
C ASP A 140 -11.76 11.10 -10.92
N ILE A 141 -10.70 11.49 -10.21
CA ILE A 141 -10.57 11.25 -8.76
C ILE A 141 -10.58 12.62 -8.09
N THR A 142 -11.58 12.87 -7.26
CA THR A 142 -11.77 14.13 -6.55
C THR A 142 -11.65 13.92 -5.04
N GLY A 143 -11.21 14.95 -4.32
CA GLY A 143 -11.10 14.91 -2.86
C GLY A 143 -9.83 15.49 -2.27
N ASN A 144 -9.66 15.31 -0.95
CA ASN A 144 -8.50 15.85 -0.23
C ASN A 144 -7.32 14.86 -0.22
N VAL A 145 -6.33 15.14 -1.06
CA VAL A 145 -5.10 14.32 -1.19
C VAL A 145 -4.31 14.24 0.12
N LYS A 146 -4.30 15.30 0.93
CA LYS A 146 -3.52 15.32 2.19
C LYS A 146 -4.11 14.34 3.22
N ASP A 147 -5.43 14.35 3.35
CA ASP A 147 -6.13 13.47 4.29
C ASP A 147 -6.05 12.02 3.82
N ALA A 148 -6.12 11.79 2.50
CA ALA A 148 -5.94 10.46 1.91
C ALA A 148 -4.53 9.88 2.17
N GLN A 149 -3.49 10.70 2.02
CA GLN A 149 -2.12 10.29 2.38
C GLN A 149 -1.97 10.00 3.87
N ALA A 150 -2.62 10.79 4.74
CA ALA A 150 -2.64 10.54 6.17
C ALA A 150 -3.32 9.20 6.50
N PHE A 151 -4.45 8.92 5.84
CA PHE A 151 -5.17 7.65 5.97
C PHE A 151 -4.32 6.45 5.51
N ALA A 152 -3.66 6.55 4.35
CA ALA A 152 -2.77 5.50 3.84
C ALA A 152 -1.61 5.20 4.81
N ARG A 153 -1.03 6.24 5.44
CA ARG A 153 0.01 6.09 6.47
C ARG A 153 -0.53 5.43 7.74
N GLN A 154 -1.76 5.76 8.15
CA GLN A 154 -2.39 5.14 9.32
C GLN A 154 -2.65 3.64 9.08
N LEU A 155 -3.10 3.26 7.89
CA LEU A 155 -3.33 1.86 7.52
C LEU A 155 -2.01 1.06 7.58
N ALA A 156 -0.94 1.58 6.95
CA ALA A 156 0.37 0.94 6.95
C ALA A 156 0.94 0.73 8.38
N ASN A 157 0.72 1.68 9.28
CA ASN A 157 1.17 1.57 10.67
C ASN A 157 0.35 0.54 11.48
N LYS A 158 -0.94 0.38 11.16
CA LYS A 158 -1.83 -0.57 11.84
C LYS A 158 -1.48 -2.01 11.50
N ASP A 159 -1.16 -2.28 10.24
CA ASP A 159 -0.74 -3.62 9.78
C ASP A 159 0.63 -4.03 10.35
N ALA A 160 1.53 -3.06 10.53
CA ALA A 160 2.81 -3.28 11.19
C ALA A 160 2.66 -3.61 12.69
N ALA A 161 1.72 -2.98 13.39
CA ALA A 161 1.46 -3.23 14.82
C ALA A 161 0.69 -4.55 15.08
N MET A 162 -0.04 -5.07 14.10
CA MET A 162 -0.73 -6.36 14.23
C MET A 162 0.25 -7.55 14.08
N SER A 163 1.36 -7.35 13.37
CA SER A 163 2.41 -8.35 13.17
C SER A 163 3.31 -8.58 14.40
N THR A 164 3.41 -7.61 15.32
CA THR A 164 4.23 -7.72 16.54
C THR A 164 3.51 -8.39 17.71
N ASN A 165 2.18 -8.48 17.69
CA ASN A 165 1.39 -9.07 18.78
C ASN A 165 1.25 -10.60 18.70
N LEU A 166 1.69 -11.25 17.61
CA LEU A 166 1.57 -12.71 17.43
C LEU A 166 2.79 -13.51 17.94
N VAL A 167 3.88 -12.86 18.34
CA VAL A 167 5.12 -13.55 18.76
C VAL A 167 5.28 -13.64 20.29
N ASN A 168 4.46 -12.94 21.08
CA ASN A 168 4.65 -12.85 22.54
C ASN A 168 3.65 -13.62 23.42
N SER A 169 2.87 -14.57 22.88
CA SER A 169 1.87 -15.33 23.65
C SER A 169 2.08 -16.84 23.69
N LYS A 170 3.32 -17.34 23.68
CA LYS A 170 3.56 -18.77 23.91
C LYS A 170 4.94 -19.07 24.50
N LEU A 171 5.08 -18.89 25.81
CA LEU A 171 5.94 -19.74 26.65
C LEU A 171 5.23 -19.91 28.01
N GLU A 172 4.82 -21.15 28.27
CA GLU A 172 4.47 -21.66 29.60
C GLU A 172 5.75 -21.79 30.43
N ASP A 173 5.68 -21.51 31.74
CA ASP A 173 6.50 -22.22 32.70
C ASP A 173 5.76 -22.35 34.03
N ASP A 174 5.78 -23.57 34.55
CA ASP A 174 4.92 -24.14 35.59
C ASP A 174 5.77 -24.36 36.85
N ALA A 175 5.38 -23.75 37.98
CA ALA A 175 5.94 -24.07 39.29
C ALA A 175 4.94 -23.70 40.41
N PRO A 176 4.60 -24.63 41.33
CA PRO A 176 3.87 -24.29 42.54
C PRO A 176 4.85 -24.10 43.71
N ASP A 177 4.76 -22.98 44.42
CA ASP A 177 5.24 -22.93 45.81
C ASP A 177 4.41 -21.96 46.66
N ASP A 178 4.31 -22.34 47.92
CA ASP A 178 3.28 -22.04 48.90
C ASP A 178 3.57 -20.78 49.74
N ASN A 179 2.49 -20.19 50.27
CA ASN A 179 2.40 -19.19 51.35
C ASN A 179 3.04 -17.80 51.19
N SER A 180 2.18 -16.77 51.18
CA SER A 180 2.08 -15.80 52.29
C SER A 180 1.13 -14.65 51.96
N ASP A 181 0.08 -14.60 52.78
CA ASP A 181 -0.74 -13.47 53.22
C ASP A 181 -0.37 -12.04 52.73
N GLY A 182 -1.39 -11.31 52.27
CA GLY A 182 -1.23 -9.95 51.74
C GLY A 182 -2.47 -9.43 51.05
N GLN A 183 -3.54 -9.22 51.82
CA GLN A 183 -4.75 -8.50 51.44
C GLN A 183 -4.48 -7.28 50.54
N ARG A 184 -5.03 -7.28 49.32
CA ARG A 184 -5.53 -6.07 48.63
C ARG A 184 -6.50 -6.47 47.53
N ARG A 185 -7.78 -6.61 47.92
CA ARG A 185 -8.92 -6.66 47.01
C ARG A 185 -9.01 -5.32 46.25
N SER A 186 -8.26 -5.18 45.15
CA SER A 186 -8.47 -4.09 44.20
C SER A 186 -9.74 -4.38 43.41
N LYS A 187 -10.77 -3.58 43.69
CA LYS A 187 -12.08 -3.63 43.07
C LYS A 187 -11.95 -3.47 41.56
N ARG A 188 -12.14 -4.57 40.83
CA ARG A 188 -12.39 -4.58 39.39
C ARG A 188 -13.64 -3.73 39.13
N PRO A 189 -13.59 -2.60 38.42
CA PRO A 189 -14.81 -1.95 37.97
C PRO A 189 -15.39 -2.82 36.84
N LYS A 190 -16.42 -3.60 37.16
CA LYS A 190 -17.36 -4.12 36.15
C LYS A 190 -18.04 -2.90 35.53
N LYS A 191 -17.44 -2.31 34.49
CA LYS A 191 -18.18 -1.44 33.58
C LYS A 191 -19.16 -2.35 32.83
N ALA A 192 -20.44 -2.16 33.13
CA ALA A 192 -21.53 -2.63 32.29
C ALA A 192 -21.25 -2.22 30.83
N PRO A 193 -21.75 -2.96 29.82
CA PRO A 193 -21.67 -2.51 28.44
C PRO A 193 -22.53 -1.25 28.34
N THR A 194 -21.89 -0.10 28.50
CA THR A 194 -22.45 1.18 28.11
C THR A 194 -22.79 1.01 26.64
N LYS A 195 -24.07 1.04 26.31
CA LYS A 195 -24.54 1.21 24.94
C LYS A 195 -23.94 2.52 24.45
N GLU A 196 -22.77 2.44 23.85
CA GLU A 196 -22.21 3.51 23.05
C GLU A 196 -23.14 3.64 21.86
N ASN A 197 -24.10 4.57 21.95
CA ASN A 197 -24.63 5.20 20.76
C ASN A 197 -23.43 5.90 20.10
N LEU A 198 -22.69 5.13 19.30
CA LEU A 198 -21.70 5.65 18.38
C LEU A 198 -22.44 6.70 17.54
N ASP A 199 -22.00 7.95 17.63
CA ASP A 199 -22.59 9.06 16.88
C ASP A 199 -22.77 8.63 15.41
N HIS A 200 -23.95 8.80 14.84
CA HIS A 200 -24.20 8.41 13.45
C HIS A 200 -23.17 9.06 12.50
N SER A 201 -22.71 10.27 12.83
CA SER A 201 -21.63 10.99 12.12
C SER A 201 -20.29 10.25 12.11
N GLU A 202 -19.99 9.47 13.15
CA GLU A 202 -18.79 8.68 13.22
C GLU A 202 -18.89 7.39 12.38
N ILE A 203 -20.06 6.76 12.31
CA ILE A 203 -20.27 5.50 11.59
C ILE A 203 -20.21 5.72 10.06
N TYR A 204 -20.74 6.85 9.60
CA TYR A 204 -20.77 7.23 8.18
C TYR A 204 -19.52 8.01 7.72
N GLN A 205 -18.36 7.74 8.31
CA GLN A 205 -17.11 8.36 7.91
C GLN A 205 -16.72 7.93 6.48
N SER A 206 -16.81 8.86 5.54
CA SER A 206 -16.41 8.67 4.15
C SER A 206 -14.91 8.82 3.96
N HIS A 207 -14.38 8.13 2.97
CA HIS A 207 -13.01 8.30 2.53
C HIS A 207 -12.82 9.68 1.88
N PRO A 208 -11.69 10.37 2.13
CA PRO A 208 -11.45 11.72 1.62
C PRO A 208 -11.31 11.80 0.10
N LEU A 209 -11.07 10.68 -0.59
CA LEU A 209 -11.11 10.57 -2.05
C LEU A 209 -12.36 9.84 -2.52
N LYS A 210 -12.88 10.32 -3.64
CA LYS A 210 -14.06 9.79 -4.34
C LYS A 210 -13.73 9.59 -5.81
N VAL A 211 -14.43 8.65 -6.45
CA VAL A 211 -14.29 8.38 -7.89
C VAL A 211 -15.49 8.97 -8.60
N ILE A 212 -15.25 9.86 -9.56
CA ILE A 212 -16.26 10.50 -10.37
C ILE A 212 -16.27 9.83 -11.74
N LEU A 213 -17.45 9.39 -12.15
CA LEU A 213 -17.71 8.76 -13.43
C LEU A 213 -18.64 9.66 -14.25
N HIS A 214 -18.14 10.17 -15.36
CA HIS A 214 -18.93 10.89 -16.35
C HIS A 214 -19.33 9.94 -17.47
N ILE A 215 -20.63 9.75 -17.66
CA ILE A 215 -21.18 8.95 -18.75
C ILE A 215 -21.68 9.92 -19.81
N ASN A 216 -21.20 9.77 -21.04
CA ASN A 216 -21.63 10.58 -22.17
C ASN A 216 -22.61 9.79 -23.05
N ASP A 217 -23.34 10.52 -23.89
CA ASP A 217 -24.19 9.89 -24.90
C ASP A 217 -23.34 9.20 -25.99
N ASP A 218 -23.76 8.00 -26.37
CA ASP A 218 -23.10 7.19 -27.41
C ASP A 218 -23.44 7.63 -28.84
N GLU A 219 -24.56 8.36 -29.03
CA GLU A 219 -25.08 8.72 -30.36
C GLU A 219 -24.55 10.07 -30.88
N ALA A 220 -23.83 10.83 -30.05
CA ALA A 220 -23.26 12.11 -30.46
C ALA A 220 -21.93 11.87 -31.20
N SER A 221 -22.00 11.72 -32.53
CA SER A 221 -20.85 11.36 -33.38
C SER A 221 -19.78 12.45 -33.55
N ASP A 222 -19.84 13.55 -32.81
CA ASP A 222 -18.91 14.66 -32.94
C ASP A 222 -18.23 14.95 -31.61
N MET A 223 -17.06 15.60 -31.68
CA MET A 223 -16.09 15.96 -30.62
C MET A 223 -16.64 16.68 -29.35
N ASN A 224 -17.96 16.68 -29.13
CA ASN A 224 -18.70 17.19 -27.98
C ASN A 224 -19.88 16.24 -27.65
N SER A 225 -19.58 15.00 -27.24
CA SER A 225 -20.60 14.11 -26.67
C SER A 225 -21.18 14.78 -25.41
N ALA A 226 -22.45 15.18 -25.44
CA ALA A 226 -23.08 15.81 -24.30
C ALA A 226 -23.02 14.87 -23.08
N LYS A 227 -22.52 15.40 -21.97
CA LYS A 227 -22.44 14.70 -20.70
C LYS A 227 -23.86 14.32 -20.24
N LEU A 228 -24.13 13.03 -20.15
CA LEU A 228 -25.48 12.50 -19.90
C LEU A 228 -25.78 12.43 -18.41
N ILE A 229 -24.83 11.95 -17.62
CA ILE A 229 -24.94 11.86 -16.16
C ILE A 229 -23.58 11.79 -15.48
N THR A 230 -23.48 12.34 -14.27
CA THR A 230 -22.32 12.20 -13.38
C THR A 230 -22.65 11.31 -12.20
N LEU A 231 -21.83 10.29 -11.96
CA LEU A 231 -21.94 9.42 -10.79
C LEU A 231 -20.76 9.66 -9.86
N GLU A 232 -21.05 9.81 -8.58
CA GLU A 232 -20.06 9.97 -7.51
C GLU A 232 -20.02 8.70 -6.66
N PHE A 233 -18.89 8.00 -6.69
CA PHE A 233 -18.62 6.84 -5.84
C PHE A 233 -17.85 7.29 -4.60
N GLU A 234 -18.46 7.06 -3.44
CA GLU A 234 -17.84 7.28 -2.14
C GLU A 234 -17.69 5.95 -1.39
N PHE A 235 -16.73 5.89 -0.48
CA PHE A 235 -16.48 4.71 0.34
C PHE A 235 -16.61 5.04 1.82
N LEU A 236 -17.47 4.31 2.53
CA LEU A 236 -17.67 4.44 3.96
C LEU A 236 -16.71 3.52 4.69
N ILE A 237 -15.69 4.10 5.31
CA ILE A 237 -14.52 3.37 5.83
C ILE A 237 -14.93 2.40 6.95
N LYS A 238 -15.77 2.84 7.90
CA LYS A 238 -16.14 2.02 9.06
C LYS A 238 -17.13 0.90 8.72
N LEU A 239 -17.92 1.09 7.66
CA LEU A 239 -18.92 0.13 7.20
C LEU A 239 -18.39 -0.79 6.10
N ASN A 240 -17.28 -0.44 5.47
CA ASN A 240 -16.71 -1.13 4.31
C ASN A 240 -17.74 -1.27 3.16
N ILE A 241 -18.41 -0.16 2.85
CA ILE A 241 -19.48 -0.10 1.85
C ILE A 241 -19.18 1.02 0.86
N VAL A 242 -19.45 0.77 -0.42
CA VAL A 242 -19.42 1.80 -1.47
C VAL A 242 -20.82 2.39 -1.65
N CYS A 243 -20.94 3.72 -1.63
CA CYS A 243 -22.21 4.39 -1.97
C CYS A 243 -22.07 5.13 -3.30
N VAL A 244 -23.16 5.23 -4.03
CA VAL A 244 -23.21 5.95 -5.32
C VAL A 244 -24.31 7.00 -5.28
N GLY A 245 -23.97 8.22 -5.66
CA GLY A 245 -24.90 9.33 -5.86
C GLY A 245 -24.80 9.91 -7.27
N VAL A 246 -25.77 10.74 -7.64
CA VAL A 246 -25.74 11.54 -8.86
C VAL A 246 -25.39 12.97 -8.46
N GLU A 247 -24.35 13.56 -9.06
CA GLU A 247 -23.85 14.90 -8.68
C GLU A 247 -24.85 16.02 -9.00
N ASP A 248 -25.63 15.87 -10.10
CA ASP A 248 -26.53 16.91 -10.63
C ASP A 248 -28.00 16.82 -10.15
N SER A 249 -28.29 16.04 -9.10
CA SER A 249 -29.65 15.84 -8.62
C SER A 249 -29.95 16.74 -7.41
N GLU A 250 -30.46 17.95 -7.68
CA GLU A 250 -31.31 18.68 -6.71
C GLU A 250 -32.71 18.03 -6.59
N GLU A 251 -32.95 16.91 -7.28
CA GLU A 251 -34.23 16.22 -7.23
C GLU A 251 -34.42 15.53 -5.88
N VAL A 252 -35.66 15.63 -5.39
CA VAL A 252 -36.14 14.97 -4.18
C VAL A 252 -35.68 13.50 -4.15
N PRO A 253 -35.23 12.95 -3.00
CA PRO A 253 -34.70 11.58 -2.86
C PRO A 253 -35.57 10.43 -3.43
N GLN A 254 -36.82 10.72 -3.76
CA GLN A 254 -37.83 9.79 -4.26
C GLN A 254 -37.66 9.40 -5.74
N HIS A 255 -36.99 10.22 -6.56
CA HIS A 255 -36.79 9.95 -7.99
C HIS A 255 -35.32 9.66 -8.36
N ASN A 256 -34.64 8.84 -7.56
CA ASN A 256 -33.27 8.44 -7.88
C ASN A 256 -33.24 7.49 -9.09
N ILE A 257 -32.65 7.94 -10.20
CA ILE A 257 -32.48 7.16 -11.43
C ILE A 257 -31.74 5.82 -11.21
N LEU A 258 -30.92 5.73 -10.17
CA LEU A 258 -30.15 4.54 -9.83
C LEU A 258 -30.96 3.50 -9.04
N CYS A 259 -32.12 3.88 -8.50
CA CYS A 259 -32.99 2.99 -7.74
C CYS A 259 -33.61 1.94 -8.67
N ASN A 260 -33.52 0.66 -8.27
CA ASN A 260 -33.99 -0.48 -9.06
C ASN A 260 -33.38 -0.51 -10.48
N LEU A 261 -32.11 -0.13 -10.63
CA LEU A 261 -31.35 -0.39 -11.86
C LEU A 261 -31.23 -1.91 -12.13
N PHE A 262 -31.22 -2.67 -11.05
CA PHE A 262 -31.41 -4.11 -11.01
C PHE A 262 -32.65 -4.41 -10.14
N PRO A 263 -33.36 -5.52 -10.38
CA PRO A 263 -34.49 -5.91 -9.54
C PRO A 263 -34.10 -5.97 -8.06
N ASP A 264 -34.97 -5.51 -7.17
CA ASP A 264 -34.81 -5.57 -5.71
C ASP A 264 -33.54 -4.88 -5.17
N ASP A 265 -33.09 -3.81 -5.85
CA ASP A 265 -31.95 -2.98 -5.44
C ASP A 265 -32.37 -1.51 -5.30
N THR A 266 -33.05 -1.23 -4.19
CA THR A 266 -33.55 0.12 -3.85
C THR A 266 -32.44 1.03 -3.32
N GLY A 267 -31.34 0.45 -2.81
CA GLY A 267 -30.26 1.17 -2.15
C GLY A 267 -30.60 1.69 -0.75
N LEU A 268 -31.72 1.26 -0.16
CA LEU A 268 -32.11 1.64 1.22
C LEU A 268 -31.63 0.64 2.28
N GLU A 269 -31.24 -0.56 1.84
CA GLU A 269 -30.75 -1.62 2.71
C GLU A 269 -29.23 -1.74 2.64
N LEU A 270 -28.62 -2.09 3.76
CA LEU A 270 -27.20 -2.42 3.82
C LEU A 270 -26.97 -3.81 3.22
N PRO A 271 -26.16 -3.94 2.16
CA PRO A 271 -25.97 -5.22 1.48
C PRO A 271 -25.09 -6.21 2.26
N GLN A 272 -24.24 -5.73 3.18
CA GLN A 272 -23.40 -6.59 4.03
C GLN A 272 -23.96 -6.77 5.44
N GLN A 273 -24.01 -8.02 5.92
CA GLN A 273 -24.42 -8.35 7.29
C GLN A 273 -23.48 -7.77 8.34
N SER A 274 -22.17 -7.73 8.05
CA SER A 274 -21.16 -7.09 8.91
C SER A 274 -21.49 -5.61 9.18
N ALA A 275 -21.95 -4.88 8.16
CA ALA A 275 -22.33 -3.48 8.30
C ALA A 275 -23.63 -3.31 9.10
N LYS A 276 -24.62 -4.20 8.91
CA LYS A 276 -25.84 -4.22 9.73
C LYS A 276 -25.52 -4.37 11.22
N LEU A 277 -24.60 -5.28 11.56
CA LEU A 277 -24.14 -5.47 12.95
C LEU A 277 -23.45 -4.23 13.53
N ARG A 278 -22.80 -3.41 12.70
CA ARG A 278 -22.10 -2.18 13.12
C ARG A 278 -23.04 -1.01 13.37
N ILE A 279 -24.15 -0.94 12.64
CA ILE A 279 -25.17 0.11 12.77
C ILE A 279 -26.17 -0.19 13.89
N GLY A 280 -26.32 -1.46 14.28
CA GLY A 280 -27.22 -1.87 15.35
C GLY A 280 -28.67 -2.02 14.88
N SER A 281 -29.65 -1.81 15.78
CA SER A 281 -31.07 -2.12 15.59
C SER A 281 -31.79 -1.40 14.44
N SER A 282 -31.13 -0.50 13.71
CA SER A 282 -31.65 0.11 12.48
C SER A 282 -31.14 -0.70 11.28
N LEU A 283 -32.03 -1.47 10.65
CA LEU A 283 -31.72 -2.22 9.43
C LEU A 283 -31.68 -1.31 8.17
N SER A 284 -32.24 -0.11 8.26
CA SER A 284 -32.30 0.87 7.19
C SER A 284 -31.06 1.77 7.18
N PHE A 285 -30.57 2.03 5.98
CA PHE A 285 -29.55 3.04 5.71
C PHE A 285 -30.13 4.45 5.85
N ASP A 286 -29.29 5.42 6.19
CA ASP A 286 -29.71 6.82 6.37
C ASP A 286 -30.34 7.40 5.08
N GLU A 287 -31.66 7.61 5.13
CA GLU A 287 -32.46 8.10 4.02
C GLU A 287 -32.14 9.56 3.67
N SER A 288 -31.55 10.33 4.59
CA SER A 288 -31.21 11.74 4.36
C SER A 288 -30.03 11.94 3.40
N ARG A 289 -29.22 10.90 3.18
CA ARG A 289 -28.08 10.94 2.25
C ARG A 289 -28.53 10.94 0.80
N THR A 290 -27.75 11.56 -0.07
CA THR A 290 -27.99 11.53 -1.54
C THR A 290 -27.39 10.29 -2.20
N SER A 291 -26.31 9.76 -1.61
CA SER A 291 -25.64 8.55 -2.05
C SER A 291 -26.23 7.30 -1.38
N ARG A 292 -26.32 6.20 -2.15
CA ARG A 292 -26.96 4.96 -1.70
C ARG A 292 -26.05 3.73 -1.86
N PRO A 293 -26.06 2.79 -0.91
CA PRO A 293 -25.28 1.55 -0.98
C PRO A 293 -25.93 0.48 -1.86
N TYR A 294 -26.00 0.71 -3.18
CA TYR A 294 -26.56 -0.26 -4.11
C TYR A 294 -25.78 -1.59 -4.13
N LYS A 295 -26.48 -2.72 -4.31
CA LYS A 295 -25.87 -4.05 -4.46
C LYS A 295 -24.99 -4.11 -5.71
N TRP A 296 -25.45 -3.53 -6.83
CA TRP A 296 -24.66 -3.50 -8.06
C TRP A 296 -23.34 -2.71 -7.89
N ALA A 297 -23.33 -1.67 -7.05
CA ALA A 297 -22.14 -0.88 -6.78
C ALA A 297 -21.12 -1.65 -5.90
N GLN A 298 -21.60 -2.40 -4.90
CA GLN A 298 -20.71 -3.31 -4.13
C GLN A 298 -20.05 -4.33 -5.04
N HIS A 299 -20.87 -4.92 -5.91
CA HIS A 299 -20.42 -5.88 -6.88
C HIS A 299 -19.36 -5.26 -7.82
N LEU A 300 -19.58 -4.07 -8.36
CA LEU A 300 -18.58 -3.37 -9.17
C LEU A 300 -17.27 -3.13 -8.39
N ALA A 301 -17.36 -2.90 -7.08
CA ALA A 301 -16.23 -2.75 -6.18
C ALA A 301 -15.49 -4.04 -5.81
N GLY A 302 -15.91 -5.19 -6.35
CA GLY A 302 -15.36 -6.49 -5.98
C GLY A 302 -15.79 -6.98 -4.59
N ILE A 303 -16.81 -6.35 -4.00
CA ILE A 303 -17.39 -6.77 -2.72
C ILE A 303 -18.54 -7.74 -3.01
N ASP A 304 -18.32 -9.01 -2.70
CA ASP A 304 -19.36 -10.02 -2.82
C ASP A 304 -20.21 -10.09 -1.55
N CYS A 305 -21.50 -9.81 -1.72
CA CYS A 305 -22.48 -9.96 -0.65
C CYS A 305 -22.99 -11.40 -0.67
N LEU A 306 -22.75 -12.13 0.42
CA LEU A 306 -23.26 -13.48 0.58
C LEU A 306 -24.76 -13.44 0.88
N PRO A 307 -25.57 -14.31 0.24
CA PRO A 307 -26.97 -14.45 0.59
C PRO A 307 -27.14 -14.84 2.07
N GLU A 308 -28.23 -14.38 2.68
CA GLU A 308 -28.55 -14.68 4.07
C GLU A 308 -28.89 -16.16 4.30
N VAL A 309 -29.35 -16.84 3.25
CA VAL A 309 -29.65 -18.27 3.24
C VAL A 309 -28.76 -18.96 2.21
N SER A 310 -28.20 -20.11 2.58
CA SER A 310 -27.38 -20.90 1.66
C SER A 310 -28.19 -21.28 0.41
N PRO A 311 -27.63 -21.15 -0.81
CA PRO A 311 -28.30 -21.56 -2.04
C PRO A 311 -28.73 -23.04 -2.06
N LEU A 312 -28.14 -23.86 -1.19
CA LEU A 312 -28.47 -25.28 -1.06
C LEU A 312 -29.79 -25.54 -0.33
N VAL A 313 -30.29 -24.57 0.46
CA VAL A 313 -31.54 -24.70 1.22
C VAL A 313 -32.74 -24.24 0.40
N SER A 314 -32.56 -23.28 -0.52
CA SER A 314 -33.66 -22.73 -1.34
C SER A 314 -34.24 -23.71 -2.37
N VAL A 315 -33.64 -24.88 -2.58
CA VAL A 315 -34.14 -25.92 -3.50
C VAL A 315 -35.11 -26.89 -2.81
N SER A 316 -35.20 -26.88 -1.47
CA SER A 316 -35.95 -27.91 -0.73
C SER A 316 -37.34 -27.48 -0.22
N GLU A 317 -37.75 -26.21 -0.39
CA GLU A 317 -39.04 -25.71 0.10
C GLU A 317 -39.91 -25.14 -1.02
N GLU A 318 -40.35 -26.02 -1.93
CA GLU A 318 -41.50 -25.75 -2.80
C GLU A 318 -42.80 -26.07 -2.05
N SER A 319 -43.24 -25.23 -1.10
CA SER A 319 -44.65 -25.20 -0.66
C SER A 319 -45.06 -23.96 0.14
N SER A 320 -44.75 -22.75 -0.30
CA SER A 320 -45.51 -21.55 0.13
C SER A 320 -45.16 -20.34 -0.73
N SER A 321 -46.19 -19.57 -1.08
CA SER A 321 -46.28 -18.66 -2.23
C SER A 321 -45.52 -17.33 -2.15
N GLU A 322 -44.28 -17.30 -1.62
CA GLU A 322 -43.47 -16.07 -1.53
C GLU A 322 -42.02 -16.22 -2.05
N THR A 323 -41.54 -17.45 -2.30
CA THR A 323 -40.14 -17.75 -2.61
C THR A 323 -39.74 -17.67 -4.09
N THR A 324 -40.69 -17.52 -5.02
CA THR A 324 -40.39 -17.47 -6.47
C THR A 324 -39.72 -16.16 -6.93
N LYS A 325 -39.79 -15.09 -6.12
CA LYS A 325 -39.17 -13.79 -6.43
C LYS A 325 -37.67 -13.75 -6.11
N HIS A 326 -37.24 -14.33 -4.99
CA HIS A 326 -35.84 -14.34 -4.57
C HIS A 326 -34.91 -15.18 -5.46
N ALA A 327 -35.40 -16.32 -5.97
CA ALA A 327 -34.63 -17.18 -6.88
C ALA A 327 -34.35 -16.52 -8.25
N SER A 328 -35.29 -15.70 -8.73
CA SER A 328 -35.14 -14.97 -10.00
C SER A 328 -34.16 -13.80 -9.90
N GLY A 329 -34.10 -13.12 -8.75
CA GLY A 329 -33.17 -12.01 -8.49
C GLY A 329 -31.69 -12.45 -8.39
N LEU A 330 -31.42 -13.61 -7.78
CA LEU A 330 -30.08 -14.20 -7.75
C LEU A 330 -29.61 -14.61 -9.16
N SER A 331 -30.53 -15.10 -10.00
CA SER A 331 -30.24 -15.49 -11.39
C SER A 331 -29.75 -14.29 -12.24
N GLY A 332 -30.39 -13.12 -12.10
CA GLY A 332 -29.97 -11.89 -12.80
C GLY A 332 -28.61 -11.36 -12.35
N LEU A 333 -28.30 -11.43 -11.05
CA LEU A 333 -26.99 -11.05 -10.52
C LEU A 333 -25.90 -12.08 -10.83
N SER A 334 -26.22 -13.38 -10.88
CA SER A 334 -25.27 -14.41 -11.32
C SER A 334 -24.95 -14.31 -12.80
N LEU A 335 -25.94 -13.98 -13.64
CA LEU A 335 -25.74 -13.70 -15.07
C LEU A 335 -24.88 -12.45 -15.27
N TYR A 336 -25.11 -11.41 -14.46
CA TYR A 336 -24.27 -10.21 -14.39
C TYR A 336 -22.84 -10.51 -13.94
N ARG A 337 -22.62 -11.43 -12.99
CA ARG A 337 -21.27 -11.85 -12.59
C ARG A 337 -20.50 -12.57 -13.72
N GLN A 338 -21.21 -13.18 -14.68
CA GLN A 338 -20.63 -13.94 -15.80
C GLN A 338 -20.35 -13.10 -17.06
N GLN A 339 -20.91 -11.90 -17.21
CA GLN A 339 -20.75 -11.07 -18.42
C GLN A 339 -20.47 -9.58 -18.09
N ASN A 340 -19.53 -8.96 -18.82
CA ASN A 340 -19.18 -7.52 -18.86
C ASN A 340 -19.92 -6.58 -17.88
N ARG A 341 -19.60 -6.73 -16.59
CA ARG A 341 -20.26 -6.03 -15.46
C ARG A 341 -20.32 -4.52 -15.63
N VAL A 342 -19.22 -3.93 -16.08
CA VAL A 342 -19.13 -2.49 -16.31
C VAL A 342 -20.08 -2.07 -17.42
N GLN A 343 -20.01 -2.75 -18.57
CA GLN A 343 -20.80 -2.43 -19.74
C GLN A 343 -22.30 -2.50 -19.45
N THR A 344 -22.77 -3.54 -18.76
CA THR A 344 -24.19 -3.69 -18.40
C THR A 344 -24.68 -2.54 -17.51
N VAL A 345 -23.89 -2.12 -16.52
CA VAL A 345 -24.25 -0.99 -15.64
C VAL A 345 -24.33 0.30 -16.45
N VAL A 346 -23.30 0.62 -17.23
CA VAL A 346 -23.23 1.83 -18.04
C VAL A 346 -24.39 1.89 -19.02
N GLN A 347 -24.64 0.81 -19.77
CA GLN A 347 -25.73 0.75 -20.74
C GLN A 347 -27.10 0.94 -20.10
N ARG A 348 -27.38 0.27 -18.98
CA ARG A 348 -28.67 0.44 -18.29
C ARG A 348 -28.88 1.86 -17.78
N ILE A 349 -27.83 2.50 -17.28
CA ILE A 349 -27.88 3.90 -16.85
C ILE A 349 -28.14 4.81 -18.06
N ARG A 350 -27.47 4.59 -19.20
CA ARG A 350 -27.74 5.33 -20.45
C ARG A 350 -29.17 5.14 -20.91
N THR A 351 -29.65 3.91 -21.03
CA THR A 351 -31.03 3.61 -21.48
C THR A 351 -32.05 4.31 -20.59
N ARG A 352 -31.85 4.25 -19.26
CA ARG A 352 -32.79 4.87 -18.31
C ARG A 352 -32.74 6.40 -18.36
N LYS A 353 -31.55 6.99 -18.50
CA LYS A 353 -31.43 8.46 -18.60
C LYS A 353 -31.99 8.98 -19.92
N LYS A 354 -31.77 8.27 -21.03
CA LYS A 354 -32.40 8.54 -22.33
C LYS A 354 -33.91 8.44 -22.25
N ALA A 355 -34.45 7.42 -21.58
CA ALA A 355 -35.90 7.29 -21.38
C ALA A 355 -36.49 8.43 -20.54
N GLN A 356 -35.75 8.96 -19.56
CA GLN A 356 -36.17 10.14 -18.79
C GLN A 356 -36.15 11.44 -19.61
N LEU A 357 -35.23 11.55 -20.59
CA LEU A 357 -35.07 12.73 -21.45
C LEU A 357 -35.96 12.70 -22.70
N ALA A 358 -36.52 11.54 -23.06
CA ALA A 358 -37.46 11.44 -24.17
C ALA A 358 -38.77 12.15 -23.79
N PRO A 359 -39.30 13.07 -24.63
CA PRO A 359 -40.59 13.69 -24.39
C PRO A 359 -41.69 12.62 -24.48
N VAL A 360 -42.57 12.60 -23.47
CA VAL A 360 -43.76 11.74 -23.40
C VAL A 360 -44.80 12.16 -24.43
#